data_AF-A0A6N8W5G0-F1
#
_entry.id   AF-A0A6N8W5G0-F1
#
_cell.length_a   1.000
_cell.length_b   1.000
_cell.length_c   1.000
_cell.angle_alpha   90.00
_cell.angle_beta   90.00
_cell.angle_gamma   90.00
#
_symmetry.space_group_name_H-M   'P 1'
#
loop_
_entity.id
_entity.type
_entity.pdbx_description
1 polymer ?
#
loop_
_entity_poly.entity_id
_entity_poly.type
_entity_poly.pdbx_seq_one_letter_code
_entity_poly.pdbx_strand_id
1 'polypeptide(L)'
;MARKEIVHNIRQRPAETAQGNGETLSDGPVDSGAPSQIERVKNRAPAHGHRVTLEEYWEKWYERPHPHIDVSYEWNNGILEAKPLPNFAQTEQYRWFFRLLSCYLEVNPIAKILCLETGAYMSVRDENLPSRKWEVVFKPDIGIILDDNPAPWGADDQRSYIGVCDIIVEELSDSTSAEIKRDTEEKKDGYARAGVKEYFILDPKDRHLHFFRLGVAGSYEEIEPDEEGVIRSQVLPGFQFRREDLLREPMLVELARDDVYANYVIPELQVVETRVEKAEERADAEAQRADAEAQRADAEAAARRVAEEEAQALKAELARLRQQRS
;
A
#
# COMPACT_ATOMS: atom_id res chain seq x y z
N MET A 1 4.02 -39.82 3.14
CA MET A 1 3.10 -38.94 3.89
C MET A 1 1.73 -39.04 3.24
N ALA A 2 0.77 -39.65 3.93
CA ALA A 2 -0.51 -40.05 3.37
C ALA A 2 -1.54 -38.91 3.39
N ARG A 3 -2.14 -38.62 2.23
CA ARG A 3 -3.40 -37.88 2.08
C ARG A 3 -4.54 -38.73 2.65
N LYS A 4 -5.37 -38.17 3.52
CA LYS A 4 -6.67 -38.74 3.93
C LYS A 4 -7.79 -37.84 3.40
N GLU A 5 -8.53 -38.35 2.43
CA GLU A 5 -9.90 -37.96 2.15
C GLU A 5 -10.81 -38.64 3.18
N ILE A 6 -11.78 -37.90 3.74
CA ILE A 6 -12.90 -38.47 4.50
C ILE A 6 -14.19 -37.86 3.93
N VAL A 7 -14.93 -38.74 3.26
CA VAL A 7 -16.35 -38.60 2.90
C VAL A 7 -17.20 -39.23 4.01
N HIS A 8 -18.52 -39.00 3.96
CA HIS A 8 -19.65 -39.58 4.71
C HIS A 8 -20.09 -38.78 5.95
N ASN A 9 -21.39 -38.63 6.26
CA ASN A 9 -22.61 -39.19 5.68
C ASN A 9 -23.83 -38.38 6.16
N ILE A 10 -24.85 -38.26 5.31
CA ILE A 10 -26.16 -37.71 5.63
C ILE A 10 -26.93 -38.76 6.45
N ARG A 11 -27.56 -38.37 7.57
CA ARG A 11 -28.51 -39.22 8.29
C ARG A 11 -29.87 -38.55 8.45
N GLN A 12 -30.87 -39.35 8.13
CA GLN A 12 -32.29 -39.07 7.97
C GLN A 12 -33.02 -38.92 9.32
N ARG A 13 -34.13 -38.18 9.30
CA ARG A 13 -35.15 -38.12 10.36
C ARG A 13 -35.88 -39.46 10.53
N PRO A 14 -36.48 -39.70 11.70
CA PRO A 14 -37.74 -40.43 11.82
C PRO A 14 -38.89 -39.54 12.31
N ALA A 15 -40.12 -40.00 12.04
CA ALA A 15 -41.41 -39.41 12.41
C ALA A 15 -42.18 -40.31 13.39
N GLU A 16 -43.28 -39.76 13.94
CA GLU A 16 -44.41 -40.39 14.68
C GLU A 16 -44.20 -40.67 16.19
N THR A 17 -45.15 -40.50 17.14
CA THR A 17 -46.61 -40.21 17.13
C THR A 17 -47.13 -39.73 18.52
N ALA A 18 -48.17 -38.87 18.48
CA ALA A 18 -49.37 -38.68 19.35
C ALA A 18 -49.36 -38.76 20.90
N GLN A 19 -49.90 -37.71 21.56
CA GLN A 19 -51.12 -37.72 22.41
C GLN A 19 -51.45 -36.30 22.94
N GLY A 20 -52.73 -35.92 22.94
CA GLY A 20 -53.19 -34.57 23.29
C GLY A 20 -53.89 -34.44 24.65
N ASN A 21 -54.07 -33.20 25.10
CA ASN A 21 -55.34 -32.63 25.60
C ASN A 21 -55.15 -31.20 26.14
N GLY A 22 -56.05 -30.30 25.72
CA GLY A 22 -56.62 -29.21 26.53
C GLY A 22 -55.75 -27.98 26.81
N GLU A 23 -55.97 -26.88 26.09
CA GLU A 23 -56.71 -25.71 26.59
C GLU A 23 -56.47 -24.50 25.67
N THR A 24 -57.56 -23.94 25.18
CA THR A 24 -57.62 -22.74 24.36
C THR A 24 -57.37 -21.50 25.22
N LEU A 25 -56.27 -20.81 24.96
CA LEU A 25 -56.14 -19.37 25.23
C LEU A 25 -55.73 -18.69 23.93
N SER A 26 -56.65 -17.87 23.41
CA SER A 26 -56.44 -17.02 22.26
C SER A 26 -55.56 -15.83 22.65
N ASP A 27 -54.27 -15.94 22.38
CA ASP A 27 -53.41 -14.76 22.25
C ASP A 27 -53.17 -14.54 20.75
N GLY A 28 -53.80 -13.49 20.23
CA GLY A 28 -53.43 -12.96 18.91
C GLY A 28 -51.96 -12.54 18.93
N PRO A 29 -51.26 -12.56 17.79
CA PRO A 29 -49.89 -12.08 17.75
C PRO A 29 -49.91 -10.59 18.11
N VAL A 30 -49.41 -10.27 19.30
CA VAL A 30 -48.93 -8.94 19.62
C VAL A 30 -47.82 -8.67 18.62
N ASP A 31 -48.15 -7.89 17.60
CA ASP A 31 -47.19 -7.28 16.69
C ASP A 31 -46.33 -6.33 17.53
N SER A 32 -45.35 -6.90 18.23
CA SER A 32 -44.25 -6.14 18.79
C SER A 32 -43.43 -5.70 17.58
N GLY A 33 -43.77 -4.51 17.06
CA GLY A 33 -43.08 -3.80 15.99
C GLY A 33 -41.65 -3.43 16.38
N ALA A 34 -40.85 -4.43 16.74
CA ALA A 34 -39.41 -4.33 16.75
C ALA A 34 -38.97 -4.43 15.28
N PRO A 35 -38.39 -3.36 14.71
CA PRO A 35 -37.88 -3.42 13.35
C PRO A 35 -36.93 -4.62 13.22
N SER A 36 -37.12 -5.40 12.16
CA SER A 36 -36.26 -6.56 11.85
C SER A 36 -34.79 -6.13 11.92
N GLN A 37 -33.87 -7.04 12.26
CA GLN A 37 -32.43 -6.71 12.31
C GLN A 37 -31.91 -6.06 11.01
N ILE A 38 -32.61 -6.25 9.89
CA ILE A 38 -32.32 -5.66 8.58
C ILE A 38 -32.74 -4.18 8.50
N GLU A 39 -33.78 -3.74 9.21
CA GLU A 39 -34.18 -2.32 9.23
C GLU A 39 -33.22 -1.44 10.04
N ARG A 40 -32.53 -2.00 11.05
CA ARG A 40 -31.44 -1.30 11.75
C ARG A 40 -30.28 -0.93 10.83
N VAL A 41 -30.15 -1.59 9.67
CA VAL A 41 -29.13 -1.31 8.66
C VAL A 41 -29.41 -0.01 7.89
N LYS A 42 -30.63 0.54 7.96
CA LYS A 42 -31.01 1.74 7.17
C LYS A 42 -30.48 3.06 7.73
N ASN A 43 -30.07 3.12 8.99
CA ASN A 43 -29.48 4.33 9.57
C ASN A 43 -28.07 4.07 10.07
N ARG A 44 -27.15 3.80 9.14
CA ARG A 44 -25.72 3.58 9.45
C ARG A 44 -25.02 4.81 10.00
N ALA A 45 -25.63 6.00 9.97
CA ALA A 45 -25.02 7.26 10.37
C ALA A 45 -26.07 8.24 10.94
N PRO A 46 -26.65 7.95 12.11
CA PRO A 46 -27.82 8.69 12.63
C PRO A 46 -27.55 10.16 12.97
N ALA A 47 -26.28 10.56 13.08
CA ALA A 47 -25.90 11.94 13.40
C ALA A 47 -25.33 12.71 12.20
N HIS A 48 -25.30 12.12 11.00
CA HIS A 48 -24.85 12.83 9.79
C HIS A 48 -25.74 14.06 9.55
N GLY A 49 -25.13 15.23 9.37
CA GLY A 49 -25.81 16.51 9.21
C GLY A 49 -26.24 17.19 10.51
N HIS A 50 -26.07 16.56 11.69
CA HIS A 50 -26.38 17.19 12.97
C HIS A 50 -25.42 18.34 13.26
N ARG A 51 -25.95 19.40 13.87
CA ARG A 51 -25.15 20.54 14.31
C ARG A 51 -24.67 20.36 15.75
N VAL A 52 -23.37 20.46 15.96
CA VAL A 52 -22.70 20.40 17.28
C VAL A 52 -21.56 21.40 17.36
N THR A 53 -21.24 21.90 18.56
CA THR A 53 -20.06 22.78 18.74
C THR A 53 -18.77 21.99 18.60
N LEU A 54 -17.64 22.68 18.41
CA LEU A 54 -16.33 22.04 18.34
C LEU A 54 -15.99 21.35 19.67
N GLU A 55 -16.32 21.96 20.80
CA GLU A 55 -16.13 21.38 22.13
C GLU A 55 -16.92 20.09 22.30
N GLU A 56 -18.19 20.09 21.86
CA GLU A 56 -19.01 18.88 21.89
C GLU A 56 -18.47 17.79 20.95
N TYR A 57 -17.94 18.15 19.78
CA TYR A 57 -17.30 17.20 18.87
C TYR A 57 -16.14 16.46 19.56
N TRP A 58 -15.21 17.20 20.17
CA TRP A 58 -14.09 16.59 20.88
C TRP A 58 -14.53 15.74 22.07
N GLU A 59 -15.52 16.19 22.82
CA GLU A 59 -16.01 15.48 24.01
C GLU A 59 -16.76 14.18 23.68
N LYS A 60 -17.56 14.17 22.61
CA LYS A 60 -18.56 13.11 22.37
C LYS A 60 -18.48 12.38 21.04
N TRP A 61 -17.76 12.90 20.06
CA TRP A 61 -17.82 12.39 18.68
C TRP A 61 -16.44 11.99 18.13
N TYR A 62 -15.35 12.55 18.67
CA TYR A 62 -14.01 12.28 18.17
C TYR A 62 -13.48 10.88 18.54
N GLU A 63 -13.25 10.62 19.83
CA GLU A 63 -12.69 9.35 20.35
C GLU A 63 -13.74 8.38 20.88
N ARG A 64 -14.81 8.92 21.46
CA ARG A 64 -15.85 8.14 22.14
C ARG A 64 -17.08 8.14 21.26
N PRO A 65 -17.22 7.22 20.30
CA PRO A 65 -18.55 6.95 19.80
C PRO A 65 -19.45 6.71 21.01
N HIS A 66 -20.50 7.52 21.17
CA HIS A 66 -21.54 7.30 22.17
C HIS A 66 -21.87 5.80 22.22
N PRO A 67 -22.13 5.16 23.37
CA PRO A 67 -22.06 3.69 23.58
C PRO A 67 -22.85 2.76 22.63
N HIS A 68 -23.53 3.30 21.61
CA HIS A 68 -24.31 2.62 20.59
C HIS A 68 -24.08 3.15 19.16
N ILE A 69 -23.04 3.95 18.90
CA ILE A 69 -22.75 4.56 17.59
C ILE A 69 -21.47 3.97 17.02
N ASP A 70 -21.55 2.99 16.12
CA ASP A 70 -20.36 2.39 15.49
C ASP A 70 -19.98 3.13 14.20
N VAL A 71 -19.87 4.47 14.29
CA VAL A 71 -19.72 5.37 13.14
C VAL A 71 -18.68 6.43 13.45
N SER A 72 -17.66 6.54 12.60
CA SER A 72 -16.69 7.63 12.67
C SER A 72 -17.29 8.88 12.03
N TYR A 73 -17.18 10.01 12.72
CA TYR A 73 -17.58 11.32 12.20
C TYR A 73 -16.38 12.26 12.08
N GLU A 74 -16.37 12.99 10.97
CA GLU A 74 -15.66 14.23 10.77
C GLU A 74 -16.54 15.41 11.22
N TRP A 75 -15.94 16.57 11.41
CA TRP A 75 -16.64 17.80 11.79
C TRP A 75 -16.31 18.93 10.83
N ASN A 76 -17.33 19.57 10.28
CA ASN A 76 -17.18 20.63 9.31
C ASN A 76 -18.03 21.84 9.70
N ASN A 77 -17.38 22.87 10.23
CA ASN A 77 -18.00 24.14 10.63
C ASN A 77 -19.33 23.97 11.39
N GLY A 78 -19.29 23.08 12.38
CA GLY A 78 -20.43 22.77 13.24
C GLY A 78 -21.30 21.61 12.77
N ILE A 79 -21.01 20.96 11.64
CA ILE A 79 -21.82 19.86 11.08
C ILE A 79 -21.05 18.54 11.19
N LEU A 80 -21.71 17.49 11.68
CA LEU A 80 -21.15 16.14 11.71
C LEU A 80 -21.28 15.46 10.34
N GLU A 81 -20.18 14.91 9.84
CA GLU A 81 -20.11 14.19 8.57
C GLU A 81 -19.65 12.76 8.80
N ALA A 82 -20.55 11.79 8.66
CA ALA A 82 -20.17 10.38 8.74
C ALA A 82 -19.16 10.00 7.65
N LYS A 83 -18.10 9.32 8.07
CA LYS A 83 -17.12 8.68 7.21
C LYS A 83 -17.61 7.25 6.90
N PRO A 84 -17.90 6.92 5.63
CA PRO A 84 -18.32 5.57 5.26
C PRO A 84 -17.18 4.57 5.43
N LEU A 85 -17.54 3.29 5.58
CA LEU A 85 -16.54 2.21 5.64
C LEU A 85 -16.10 1.83 4.22
N PRO A 86 -14.80 1.52 4.02
CA PRO A 86 -14.31 1.07 2.73
C PRO A 86 -14.79 -0.35 2.39
N ASN A 87 -14.79 -0.66 1.10
CA ASN A 87 -14.94 -1.98 0.54
C ASN A 87 -13.56 -2.68 0.37
N PHE A 88 -13.57 -3.93 -0.09
CA PHE A 88 -12.34 -4.71 -0.23
C PHE A 88 -11.33 -4.10 -1.23
N ALA A 89 -11.78 -3.64 -2.40
CA ALA A 89 -10.89 -3.07 -3.42
C ALA A 89 -10.23 -1.78 -2.91
N GLN A 90 -11.01 -0.93 -2.24
CA GLN A 90 -10.52 0.27 -1.57
C GLN A 90 -9.47 -0.06 -0.50
N THR A 91 -9.72 -1.11 0.29
CA THR A 91 -8.78 -1.55 1.33
C THR A 91 -7.46 -2.06 0.73
N GLU A 92 -7.51 -2.80 -0.38
CA GLU A 92 -6.31 -3.31 -1.04
C GLU A 92 -5.50 -2.21 -1.72
N GLN A 93 -6.17 -1.27 -2.41
CA GLN A 93 -5.51 -0.10 -3.01
C GLN A 93 -4.86 0.78 -1.94
N TYR A 94 -5.56 1.11 -0.86
CA TYR A 94 -5.00 1.78 0.31
C TYR A 94 -3.77 1.03 0.84
N ARG A 95 -3.89 -0.30 1.06
CA ARG A 95 -2.80 -1.13 1.61
C ARG A 95 -1.57 -1.11 0.71
N TRP A 96 -1.76 -1.17 -0.61
CA TRP A 96 -0.67 -1.13 -1.58
C TRP A 96 0.00 0.25 -1.61
N PHE A 97 -0.78 1.32 -1.71
CA PHE A 97 -0.25 2.69 -1.77
C PHE A 97 0.44 3.09 -0.45
N PHE A 98 -0.14 2.75 0.70
CA PHE A 98 0.47 2.97 2.01
C PHE A 98 1.82 2.28 2.11
N ARG A 99 1.94 1.04 1.61
CA ARG A 99 3.21 0.30 1.61
C ARG A 99 4.25 0.98 0.71
N LEU A 100 3.84 1.41 -0.48
CA LEU A 100 4.72 2.13 -1.40
C LEU A 100 5.29 3.40 -0.77
N LEU A 101 4.42 4.19 -0.13
CA LEU A 101 4.78 5.40 0.59
C LEU A 101 5.68 5.11 1.80
N SER A 102 5.42 4.02 2.51
CA SER A 102 6.26 3.57 3.63
C SER A 102 7.68 3.24 3.16
N CYS A 103 7.84 2.50 2.07
CA CYS A 103 9.16 2.23 1.48
C CYS A 103 9.88 3.54 1.11
N TYR A 104 9.18 4.51 0.53
CA TYR A 104 9.76 5.82 0.23
C TYR A 104 10.26 6.54 1.48
N LEU A 105 9.47 6.59 2.55
CA LEU A 105 9.83 7.30 3.77
C LEU A 105 10.86 6.56 4.63
N GLU A 106 11.01 5.24 4.47
CA GLU A 106 12.11 4.48 5.07
C GLU A 106 13.47 4.87 4.47
N VAL A 107 13.52 5.10 3.16
CA VAL A 107 14.73 5.56 2.44
C VAL A 107 14.93 7.07 2.59
N ASN A 108 13.84 7.84 2.61
CA ASN A 108 13.82 9.30 2.68
C ASN A 108 13.01 9.76 3.90
N PRO A 109 13.59 9.74 5.12
CA PRO A 109 12.88 10.07 6.35
C PRO A 109 12.72 11.59 6.50
N ILE A 110 11.88 12.18 5.64
CA ILE A 110 11.64 13.63 5.54
C ILE A 110 10.24 14.04 6.00
N ALA A 111 9.39 13.05 6.33
CA ALA A 111 7.99 13.26 6.65
C ALA A 111 7.47 12.15 7.57
N LYS A 112 6.31 12.42 8.19
CA LYS A 112 5.57 11.49 9.02
C LYS A 112 4.18 11.26 8.45
N ILE A 113 3.64 10.07 8.68
CA ILE A 113 2.29 9.68 8.27
C ILE A 113 1.30 9.92 9.42
N LEU A 114 0.17 10.55 9.10
CA LEU A 114 -1.05 10.64 9.90
C LEU A 114 -2.07 9.67 9.30
N CYS A 115 -2.60 8.73 10.10
CA CYS A 115 -3.59 7.75 9.65
C CYS A 115 -4.39 7.20 10.85
N LEU A 116 -5.09 6.06 10.69
CA LEU A 116 -5.85 5.39 11.74
C LEU A 116 -6.94 6.28 12.37
N GLU A 117 -7.74 6.94 11.54
CA GLU A 117 -8.85 7.82 11.97
C GLU A 117 -8.40 9.03 12.81
N THR A 118 -7.10 9.37 12.78
CA THR A 118 -6.58 10.56 13.48
C THR A 118 -7.05 11.83 12.77
N GLY A 119 -7.77 12.69 13.48
CA GLY A 119 -8.30 13.94 12.94
C GLY A 119 -7.24 15.03 12.82
N ALA A 120 -7.19 15.67 11.66
CA ALA A 120 -6.51 16.93 11.41
C ALA A 120 -7.48 18.09 11.60
N TYR A 121 -7.28 18.86 12.67
CA TYR A 121 -7.98 20.12 12.89
C TYR A 121 -7.32 21.24 12.08
N MET A 122 -8.12 21.90 11.25
CA MET A 122 -7.69 23.03 10.41
C MET A 122 -8.62 24.22 10.65
N SER A 123 -8.04 25.42 10.72
CA SER A 123 -8.77 26.68 10.87
C SER A 123 -8.27 27.68 9.83
N VAL A 124 -9.15 28.04 8.91
CA VAL A 124 -8.83 28.91 7.77
C VAL A 124 -9.70 30.14 7.82
N ARG A 125 -9.15 31.30 7.46
CA ARG A 125 -9.94 32.53 7.35
C ARG A 125 -10.88 32.44 6.14
N ASP A 126 -12.17 32.73 6.36
CA ASP A 126 -13.17 32.78 5.29
C ASP A 126 -14.12 33.95 5.52
N GLU A 127 -14.00 34.99 4.70
CA GLU A 127 -14.78 36.23 4.82
C GLU A 127 -16.27 36.06 4.50
N ASN A 128 -16.64 34.94 3.85
CA ASN A 128 -18.03 34.66 3.49
C ASN A 128 -18.81 34.04 4.67
N LEU A 129 -18.12 33.59 5.72
CA LEU A 129 -18.74 33.02 6.91
C LEU A 129 -18.95 34.08 8.00
N PRO A 130 -20.07 34.02 8.76
CA PRO A 130 -20.30 34.94 9.88
C PRO A 130 -19.19 34.92 10.94
N SER A 131 -18.61 33.75 11.21
CA SER A 131 -17.45 33.54 12.10
C SER A 131 -16.14 34.12 11.55
N ARG A 132 -16.11 34.46 10.25
CA ARG A 132 -14.92 34.77 9.45
C ARG A 132 -13.86 33.67 9.42
N LYS A 133 -14.22 32.47 9.85
CA LYS A 133 -13.36 31.30 9.94
C LYS A 133 -14.13 30.07 9.50
N TRP A 134 -13.52 29.29 8.63
CA TRP A 134 -13.90 27.92 8.34
C TRP A 134 -13.02 27.00 9.17
N GLU A 135 -13.66 26.15 9.97
CA GLU A 135 -12.98 25.24 10.88
C GLU A 135 -13.46 23.82 10.58
N VAL A 136 -12.54 22.87 10.56
CA VAL A 136 -12.84 21.46 10.32
C VAL A 136 -11.97 20.56 11.17
N VAL A 137 -12.47 19.35 11.40
CA VAL A 137 -11.70 18.18 11.82
C VAL A 137 -11.98 17.08 10.80
N PHE A 138 -11.08 16.95 9.83
CA PHE A 138 -11.12 15.87 8.86
C PHE A 138 -10.19 14.74 9.29
N LYS A 139 -10.57 13.50 8.96
CA LYS A 139 -9.84 12.27 9.28
C LYS A 139 -9.36 11.68 7.95
N PRO A 140 -8.29 12.22 7.35
CA PRO A 140 -7.81 11.74 6.06
C PRO A 140 -7.41 10.26 6.18
N ASP A 141 -7.60 9.49 5.11
CA ASP A 141 -7.11 8.10 5.09
C ASP A 141 -5.58 8.06 5.25
N ILE A 142 -4.87 8.96 4.55
CA ILE A 142 -3.45 9.21 4.74
C ILE A 142 -3.19 10.72 4.71
N GLY A 143 -2.62 11.26 5.79
CA GLY A 143 -2.00 12.58 5.80
C GLY A 143 -0.48 12.45 5.83
N ILE A 144 0.23 13.33 5.11
CA ILE A 144 1.69 13.42 5.14
C ILE A 144 2.09 14.79 5.65
N ILE A 145 3.00 14.80 6.62
CA ILE A 145 3.45 15.99 7.33
C ILE A 145 4.98 16.00 7.23
N LEU A 146 5.53 16.94 6.48
CA LEU A 146 6.97 17.12 6.32
C LEU A 146 7.60 17.52 7.66
N ASP A 147 8.88 17.18 7.84
CA ASP A 147 9.61 17.55 9.07
C ASP A 147 9.82 19.05 9.23
N ASP A 148 9.77 19.82 8.13
CA ASP A 148 9.81 21.29 8.13
C ASP A 148 8.41 21.94 8.18
N ASN A 149 7.34 21.15 8.31
CA ASN A 149 5.99 21.67 8.49
C ASN A 149 5.93 22.53 9.78
N PRO A 150 5.30 23.74 9.74
CA PRO A 150 5.22 24.62 10.89
C PRO A 150 4.47 24.02 12.10
N ALA A 151 3.59 23.03 11.85
CA ALA A 151 2.93 22.24 12.88
C ALA A 151 3.55 20.82 12.89
N PRO A 152 4.52 20.54 13.79
CA PRO A 152 5.19 19.26 13.82
C PRO A 152 4.24 18.14 14.31
N TRP A 153 4.40 16.94 13.75
CA TRP A 153 3.69 15.74 14.17
C TRP A 153 4.61 14.77 14.92
N GLY A 154 4.08 14.05 15.92
CA GLY A 154 4.81 13.05 16.69
C GLY A 154 5.80 13.59 17.73
N ALA A 155 5.70 14.87 18.09
CA ALA A 155 6.51 15.48 19.15
C ALA A 155 5.89 15.31 20.55
N ASP A 156 4.60 14.95 20.63
CA ASP A 156 3.85 14.72 21.86
C ASP A 156 2.87 13.55 21.71
N ASP A 157 2.15 13.24 22.79
CA ASP A 157 1.17 12.16 22.86
C ASP A 157 -0.23 12.60 22.40
N GLN A 158 -0.36 13.65 21.58
CA GLN A 158 -1.66 14.09 21.08
C GLN A 158 -2.30 13.03 20.19
N ARG A 159 -3.61 12.89 20.33
CA ARG A 159 -4.44 11.93 19.58
C ARG A 159 -5.18 12.57 18.42
N SER A 160 -4.85 13.82 18.10
CA SER A 160 -5.31 14.59 16.95
C SER A 160 -4.15 15.47 16.48
N TYR A 161 -4.17 15.85 15.22
CA TYR A 161 -3.20 16.76 14.62
C TYR A 161 -3.80 18.17 14.51
N ILE A 162 -3.10 19.17 15.03
CA ILE A 162 -3.49 20.59 14.93
C ILE A 162 -2.58 21.24 13.90
N GLY A 163 -3.03 21.25 12.64
CA GLY A 163 -2.20 21.70 11.53
C GLY A 163 -2.75 21.26 10.18
N VAL A 164 -2.06 21.69 9.13
CA VAL A 164 -2.40 21.36 7.74
C VAL A 164 -1.37 20.35 7.25
N CYS A 165 -1.83 19.16 6.84
CA CYS A 165 -0.96 18.18 6.21
C CYS A 165 -0.42 18.72 4.88
N ASP A 166 0.81 18.39 4.54
CA ASP A 166 1.43 18.78 3.28
C ASP A 166 0.82 18.00 2.10
N ILE A 167 0.53 16.71 2.30
CA ILE A 167 -0.22 15.89 1.35
C ILE A 167 -1.41 15.25 2.07
N ILE A 168 -2.55 15.19 1.41
CA ILE A 168 -3.68 14.36 1.84
C ILE A 168 -4.02 13.36 0.73
N VAL A 169 -4.27 12.12 1.12
CA VAL A 169 -4.73 11.05 0.24
C VAL A 169 -6.02 10.51 0.83
N GLU A 170 -7.07 10.46 0.00
CA GLU A 170 -8.37 9.90 0.36
C GLU A 170 -8.69 8.75 -0.59
N GLU A 171 -9.21 7.67 -0.02
CA GLU A 171 -9.87 6.62 -0.75
C GLU A 171 -11.30 7.05 -1.05
N LEU A 172 -11.70 7.07 -2.33
CA LEU A 172 -12.97 7.64 -2.74
C LEU A 172 -14.15 6.96 -2.03
N SER A 173 -14.96 7.74 -1.34
CA SER A 173 -16.23 7.28 -0.77
C SER A 173 -17.28 7.11 -1.87
N ASP A 174 -17.46 5.88 -2.36
CA ASP A 174 -18.24 5.58 -3.58
C ASP A 174 -19.64 4.99 -3.34
N SER A 175 -20.10 4.98 -2.09
CA SER A 175 -21.38 4.36 -1.70
C SER A 175 -22.60 5.19 -2.15
N THR A 176 -22.46 6.51 -2.28
CA THR A 176 -23.50 7.41 -2.76
C THR A 176 -22.92 8.55 -3.61
N SER A 177 -23.74 9.16 -4.48
CA SER A 177 -23.30 10.33 -5.26
C SER A 177 -22.95 11.54 -4.39
N ALA A 178 -23.56 11.67 -3.21
CA ALA A 178 -23.25 12.73 -2.26
C ALA A 178 -21.85 12.56 -1.65
N GLU A 179 -21.44 11.33 -1.36
CA GLU A 179 -20.09 11.02 -0.88
C GLU A 179 -19.03 11.22 -1.98
N ILE A 180 -19.30 10.79 -3.22
CA ILE A 180 -18.40 11.05 -4.35
C ILE A 180 -18.19 12.55 -4.52
N LYS A 181 -19.26 13.35 -4.44
CA LYS A 181 -19.18 14.82 -4.53
C LYS A 181 -18.40 15.41 -3.34
N ARG A 182 -18.57 14.87 -2.14
CA ARG A 182 -17.85 15.33 -0.95
C ARG A 182 -16.34 15.23 -1.15
N ASP A 183 -15.85 14.10 -1.64
CA ASP A 183 -14.41 13.90 -1.84
C ASP A 183 -13.89 14.68 -3.08
N THR A 184 -14.62 14.63 -4.21
CA THR A 184 -14.14 15.22 -5.47
C THR A 184 -14.32 16.73 -5.59
N GLU A 185 -15.23 17.34 -4.82
CA GLU A 185 -15.52 18.78 -4.84
C GLU A 185 -15.32 19.43 -3.47
N GLU A 186 -16.05 19.01 -2.44
CA GLU A 186 -16.14 19.75 -1.17
C GLU A 186 -14.84 19.69 -0.34
N LYS A 187 -14.27 18.49 -0.18
CA LYS A 187 -12.97 18.28 0.45
C LYS A 187 -11.84 18.86 -0.39
N LYS A 188 -11.89 18.71 -1.72
CA LYS A 188 -10.95 19.35 -2.63
C LYS A 188 -10.89 20.86 -2.41
N ASP A 189 -12.03 21.55 -2.38
CA ASP A 189 -12.09 22.99 -2.11
C ASP A 189 -11.63 23.33 -0.69
N GLY A 190 -11.99 22.51 0.30
CA GLY A 190 -11.58 22.68 1.70
C GLY A 190 -10.06 22.57 1.88
N TYR A 191 -9.44 21.53 1.32
CA TYR A 191 -8.01 21.29 1.37
C TYR A 191 -7.22 22.36 0.62
N ALA A 192 -7.70 22.82 -0.55
CA ALA A 192 -7.09 23.94 -1.26
C ALA A 192 -7.10 25.22 -0.41
N ARG A 193 -8.24 25.53 0.22
CA ARG A 193 -8.39 26.69 1.10
C ARG A 193 -7.45 26.60 2.30
N ALA A 194 -7.27 25.40 2.87
CA ALA A 194 -6.36 25.15 3.98
C ALA A 194 -4.88 25.22 3.61
N GLY A 195 -4.53 25.10 2.33
CA GLY A 195 -3.15 25.14 1.87
C GLY A 195 -2.46 23.77 1.83
N VAL A 196 -3.23 22.68 1.77
CA VAL A 196 -2.68 21.34 1.52
C VAL A 196 -2.02 21.37 0.14
N LYS A 197 -0.75 20.97 0.05
CA LYS A 197 0.07 21.20 -1.15
C LYS A 197 -0.26 20.20 -2.26
N GLU A 198 -0.54 18.96 -1.91
CA GLU A 198 -1.00 17.92 -2.84
C GLU A 198 -2.20 17.15 -2.27
N TYR A 199 -3.19 16.86 -3.12
CA TYR A 199 -4.38 16.10 -2.75
C TYR A 199 -4.63 14.98 -3.75
N PHE A 200 -4.62 13.73 -3.27
CA PHE A 200 -4.82 12.55 -4.11
C PHE A 200 -6.15 11.88 -3.75
N ILE A 201 -6.92 11.53 -4.78
CA ILE A 201 -8.13 10.73 -4.67
C ILE A 201 -7.84 9.39 -5.31
N LEU A 202 -7.84 8.34 -4.52
CA LEU A 202 -7.70 6.96 -4.98
C LEU A 202 -9.09 6.41 -5.31
N ASP A 203 -9.22 5.78 -6.48
CA ASP A 203 -10.45 5.11 -6.91
C ASP A 203 -10.07 3.81 -7.65
N PRO A 204 -10.36 2.62 -7.08
CA PRO A 204 -10.03 1.34 -7.70
C PRO A 204 -10.78 1.10 -9.01
N LYS A 205 -11.84 1.88 -9.28
CA LYS A 205 -12.62 1.83 -10.53
C LYS A 205 -12.12 2.80 -11.58
N ASP A 206 -11.10 3.60 -11.27
CA ASP A 206 -10.48 4.57 -12.18
C ASP A 206 -11.47 5.60 -12.78
N ARG A 207 -12.57 5.91 -12.07
CA ARG A 207 -13.57 6.91 -12.50
C ARG A 207 -13.28 8.29 -11.94
N HIS A 208 -12.70 8.34 -10.74
CA HIS A 208 -12.31 9.55 -10.04
C HIS A 208 -10.88 9.45 -9.46
N LEU A 209 -10.02 8.65 -10.09
CA LEU A 209 -8.60 8.58 -9.74
C LEU A 209 -7.90 9.85 -10.22
N HIS A 210 -7.64 10.76 -9.29
CA HIS A 210 -7.13 12.10 -9.57
C HIS A 210 -6.02 12.49 -8.59
N PHE A 211 -5.09 13.28 -9.08
CA PHE A 211 -3.96 13.79 -8.31
C PHE A 211 -3.89 15.29 -8.51
N PHE A 212 -3.87 16.06 -7.42
CA PHE A 212 -3.91 17.52 -7.49
C PHE A 212 -2.71 18.13 -6.81
N ARG A 213 -2.25 19.26 -7.34
CA ARG A 213 -1.24 20.14 -6.74
C ARG A 213 -1.79 21.53 -6.56
N LEU A 214 -1.56 22.13 -5.39
CA LEU A 214 -2.00 23.48 -5.11
C LEU A 214 -1.17 24.47 -5.93
N GLY A 215 -1.83 25.14 -6.87
CA GLY A 215 -1.22 26.20 -7.67
C GLY A 215 -1.00 27.48 -6.85
N VAL A 216 -0.15 28.37 -7.37
CA VAL A 216 0.16 29.68 -6.75
C VAL A 216 -1.06 30.58 -6.57
N ALA A 217 -2.13 30.35 -7.33
CA ALA A 217 -3.39 31.08 -7.23
C ALA A 217 -4.29 30.59 -6.07
N GLY A 218 -3.88 29.55 -5.33
CA GLY A 218 -4.65 28.96 -4.24
C GLY A 218 -5.75 27.99 -4.70
N SER A 219 -5.67 27.52 -5.96
CA SER A 219 -6.56 26.51 -6.53
C SER A 219 -5.77 25.28 -6.96
N TYR A 220 -6.41 24.11 -6.87
CA TYR A 220 -5.79 22.87 -7.33
C TYR A 220 -5.70 22.78 -8.85
N GLU A 221 -4.53 22.36 -9.33
CA GLU A 221 -4.25 21.94 -10.70
C GLU A 221 -4.07 20.41 -10.73
N GLU A 222 -4.52 19.76 -11.80
CA GLU A 222 -4.37 18.32 -11.94
C GLU A 222 -2.93 17.94 -12.31
N ILE A 223 -2.39 16.91 -11.65
CA ILE A 223 -1.10 16.31 -11.94
C ILE A 223 -1.37 15.21 -12.97
N GLU A 224 -1.16 15.55 -14.24
CA GLU A 224 -1.24 14.58 -15.32
C GLU A 224 -0.04 13.62 -15.28
N PRO A 225 -0.25 12.32 -15.56
CA PRO A 225 0.85 11.40 -15.77
C PRO A 225 1.67 11.83 -17.00
N ASP A 226 2.97 11.53 -16.98
CA ASP A 226 3.82 11.72 -18.15
C ASP A 226 3.55 10.68 -19.26
N GLU A 227 4.37 10.70 -20.32
CA GLU A 227 4.27 9.77 -21.45
C GLU A 227 4.41 8.29 -21.05
N GLU A 228 5.01 8.01 -19.89
CA GLU A 228 5.19 6.65 -19.34
C GLU A 228 4.14 6.31 -18.27
N GLY A 229 3.14 7.17 -18.07
CA GLY A 229 2.08 6.96 -17.09
C GLY A 229 2.46 7.35 -15.65
N VAL A 230 3.59 8.02 -15.45
CA VAL A 230 4.18 8.30 -14.12
C VAL A 230 3.66 9.60 -13.54
N ILE A 231 3.08 9.50 -12.34
CA ILE A 231 2.74 10.60 -11.44
C ILE A 231 3.95 10.92 -10.56
N ARG A 232 4.28 12.20 -10.39
CA ARG A 232 5.42 12.66 -9.55
C ARG A 232 4.99 13.68 -8.53
N SER A 233 5.26 13.40 -7.26
CA SER A 233 5.10 14.37 -6.19
C SER A 233 6.20 15.42 -6.27
N GLN A 234 5.83 16.69 -6.08
CA GLN A 234 6.79 17.77 -5.84
C GLN A 234 6.99 18.00 -4.34
N VAL A 235 6.03 17.59 -3.52
CA VAL A 235 6.08 17.70 -2.06
C VAL A 235 6.99 16.64 -1.46
N LEU A 236 7.03 15.44 -2.03
CA LEU A 236 7.97 14.36 -1.72
C LEU A 236 8.92 14.14 -2.91
N PRO A 237 10.08 14.83 -2.97
CA PRO A 237 11.00 14.73 -4.10
C PRO A 237 11.47 13.30 -4.36
N GLY A 238 11.26 12.81 -5.58
CA GLY A 238 11.61 11.44 -5.97
C GLY A 238 10.54 10.40 -5.64
N PHE A 239 9.46 10.77 -4.92
CA PHE A 239 8.28 9.90 -4.80
C PHE A 239 7.47 9.98 -6.09
N GLN A 240 7.34 8.83 -6.75
CA GLN A 240 6.64 8.70 -8.02
C GLN A 240 5.92 7.35 -8.10
N PHE A 241 5.01 7.18 -9.04
CA PHE A 241 4.32 5.92 -9.27
C PHE A 241 3.56 5.98 -10.59
N ARG A 242 3.33 4.84 -11.22
CA ARG A 242 2.46 4.77 -12.40
C ARG A 242 1.00 4.67 -11.97
N ARG A 243 0.13 5.40 -12.67
CA ARG A 243 -1.33 5.28 -12.49
C ARG A 243 -1.81 3.84 -12.69
N GLU A 244 -1.23 3.11 -13.64
CA GLU A 244 -1.60 1.70 -13.91
C GLU A 244 -1.24 0.78 -12.73
N ASP A 245 -0.12 1.04 -12.04
CA ASP A 245 0.33 0.20 -10.93
C ASP A 245 -0.56 0.36 -9.69
N LEU A 246 -1.24 1.50 -9.53
CA LEU A 246 -2.30 1.68 -8.53
C LEU A 246 -3.51 0.78 -8.78
N LEU A 247 -3.77 0.38 -10.02
CA LEU A 247 -4.89 -0.48 -10.40
C LEU A 247 -4.48 -1.97 -10.41
N ARG A 248 -3.21 -2.25 -10.70
CA ARG A 248 -2.66 -3.61 -10.76
C ARG A 248 -2.12 -4.13 -9.43
N GLU A 249 -1.67 -3.23 -8.57
CA GLU A 249 -1.06 -3.53 -7.27
C GLU A 249 0.10 -4.55 -7.34
N PRO A 250 1.13 -4.34 -8.18
CA PRO A 250 2.24 -5.29 -8.34
C PRO A 250 3.00 -5.54 -7.04
N MET A 251 3.70 -6.68 -6.96
CA MET A 251 4.50 -7.01 -5.80
C MET A 251 5.71 -6.09 -5.66
N LEU A 252 6.16 -5.81 -4.43
CA LEU A 252 7.33 -4.95 -4.19
C LEU A 252 8.61 -5.44 -4.89
N VAL A 253 8.77 -6.75 -5.07
CA VAL A 253 9.94 -7.32 -5.77
C VAL A 253 9.93 -6.99 -7.26
N GLU A 254 8.75 -6.83 -7.86
CA GLU A 254 8.62 -6.39 -9.25
C GLU A 254 8.97 -4.90 -9.35
N LEU A 255 8.40 -4.09 -8.45
CA LEU A 255 8.69 -2.66 -8.36
C LEU A 255 10.19 -2.38 -8.11
N ALA A 256 10.83 -3.13 -7.22
CA ALA A 256 12.26 -2.95 -6.90
C ALA A 256 13.20 -3.14 -8.11
N ARG A 257 12.73 -3.78 -9.19
CA ARG A 257 13.48 -3.97 -10.44
C ARG A 257 13.11 -2.96 -11.53
N ASP A 258 12.11 -2.11 -11.28
CA ASP A 258 11.65 -1.09 -12.21
C ASP A 258 12.26 0.26 -11.84
N ASP A 259 12.87 0.93 -12.82
CA ASP A 259 13.60 2.21 -12.62
C ASP A 259 12.73 3.33 -12.02
N VAL A 260 11.40 3.27 -12.19
CA VAL A 260 10.49 4.24 -11.56
C VAL A 260 10.54 4.12 -10.03
N TYR A 261 10.72 2.91 -9.50
CA TYR A 261 10.57 2.61 -8.08
C TYR A 261 11.86 2.17 -7.39
N ALA A 262 12.83 1.65 -8.14
CA ALA A 262 14.05 1.02 -7.66
C ALA A 262 14.85 1.86 -6.65
N ASN A 263 14.79 3.20 -6.76
CA ASN A 263 15.50 4.10 -5.86
C ASN A 263 14.93 4.11 -4.42
N TYR A 264 13.70 3.64 -4.20
CA TYR A 264 13.07 3.66 -2.88
C TYR A 264 12.26 2.40 -2.53
N VAL A 265 12.06 1.47 -3.47
CA VAL A 265 11.46 0.16 -3.17
C VAL A 265 12.56 -0.89 -3.11
N ILE A 266 12.93 -1.30 -1.89
CA ILE A 266 13.95 -2.33 -1.61
C ILE A 266 15.24 -2.06 -2.44
N PRO A 267 15.88 -0.88 -2.31
CA PRO A 267 17.03 -0.52 -3.14
C PRO A 267 18.20 -1.52 -3.01
N GLU A 268 18.31 -2.22 -1.87
CA GLU A 268 19.32 -3.26 -1.65
C GLU A 268 19.15 -4.49 -2.56
N LEU A 269 17.95 -4.73 -3.11
CA LEU A 269 17.70 -5.89 -3.97
C LEU A 269 18.59 -5.85 -5.21
N GLN A 270 18.63 -4.72 -5.92
CA GLN A 270 19.46 -4.57 -7.12
C GLN A 270 20.95 -4.73 -6.81
N VAL A 271 21.38 -4.24 -5.64
CA VAL A 271 22.76 -4.40 -5.17
C VAL A 271 23.10 -5.87 -4.94
N VAL A 272 22.19 -6.62 -4.31
CA VAL A 272 22.38 -8.06 -4.07
C VAL A 272 22.36 -8.83 -5.38
N GLU A 273 21.41 -8.58 -6.27
CA GLU A 273 21.31 -9.23 -7.59
C GLU A 273 22.58 -9.02 -8.42
N THR A 274 23.02 -7.77 -8.54
CA THR A 274 24.27 -7.42 -9.25
C THR A 274 25.51 -8.11 -8.63
N ARG A 275 25.53 -8.27 -7.30
CA ARG A 275 26.63 -8.95 -6.61
C ARG A 275 26.62 -10.45 -6.85
N VAL A 276 25.45 -11.07 -6.91
CA VAL A 276 25.28 -12.49 -7.22
C VAL A 276 25.72 -12.77 -8.66
N GLU A 277 25.22 -12.00 -9.62
CA GLU A 277 25.59 -12.12 -11.03
C GLU A 277 27.12 -12.01 -11.23
N LYS A 278 27.75 -10.98 -10.64
CA LYS A 278 29.21 -10.81 -10.71
C LYS A 278 29.98 -11.93 -10.01
N ALA A 279 29.41 -12.58 -9.00
CA ALA A 279 30.05 -13.71 -8.33
C ALA A 279 29.98 -14.96 -9.20
N GLU A 280 28.84 -15.20 -9.85
CA GLU A 280 28.64 -16.29 -10.81
C GLU A 280 29.56 -16.14 -12.02
N GLU A 281 29.64 -14.96 -12.64
CA GLU A 281 30.56 -14.68 -13.75
C GLU A 281 32.03 -14.93 -13.37
N ARG A 282 32.43 -14.59 -12.15
CA ARG A 282 33.79 -14.85 -11.66
C ARG A 282 34.04 -16.34 -11.46
N ALA A 283 33.08 -17.06 -10.91
CA ALA A 283 33.17 -18.50 -10.71
C ALA A 283 33.28 -19.24 -12.05
N ASP A 284 32.47 -18.86 -13.04
CA ASP A 284 32.52 -19.41 -14.39
C ASP A 284 33.87 -19.12 -15.07
N ALA A 285 34.36 -17.89 -14.96
CA ALA A 285 35.66 -17.52 -15.51
C ALA A 285 36.82 -18.25 -14.81
N GLU A 286 36.72 -18.52 -13.51
CA GLU A 286 37.71 -19.31 -12.77
C GLU A 286 37.69 -20.78 -13.19
N ALA A 287 36.51 -21.39 -13.32
CA ALA A 287 36.34 -22.75 -13.80
C ALA A 287 36.93 -22.92 -15.21
N GLN A 288 36.63 -21.99 -16.14
CA GLN A 288 37.20 -22.01 -17.49
C GLN A 288 38.72 -21.87 -17.49
N ARG A 289 39.29 -21.05 -16.60
CA ARG A 289 40.75 -20.93 -16.45
C ARG A 289 41.37 -22.23 -15.94
N ALA A 290 40.76 -22.86 -14.95
CA ALA A 290 41.21 -24.13 -14.40
C ALA A 290 41.16 -25.25 -15.45
N ASP A 291 40.07 -25.35 -16.22
CA ASP A 291 39.93 -26.32 -17.30
C ASP A 291 40.98 -26.10 -18.40
N ALA A 292 41.21 -24.85 -18.80
CA ALA A 292 42.24 -24.52 -19.78
C ALA A 292 43.66 -24.82 -19.28
N GLU A 293 43.92 -24.63 -17.99
CA GLU A 293 45.19 -25.00 -17.37
C GLU A 293 45.39 -26.52 -17.31
N ALA A 294 44.36 -27.27 -16.93
CA ALA A 294 44.38 -28.73 -16.94
C ALA A 294 44.64 -29.29 -18.36
N GLN A 295 43.95 -28.76 -19.38
CA GLN A 295 44.19 -29.14 -20.78
C GLN A 295 45.62 -28.84 -21.24
N ARG A 296 46.17 -27.69 -20.86
CA ARG A 296 47.58 -27.36 -21.15
C ARG A 296 48.53 -28.33 -20.46
N ALA A 297 48.29 -28.66 -19.20
CA ALA A 297 49.11 -29.60 -18.45
C ALA A 297 49.05 -31.02 -19.05
N ASP A 298 47.87 -31.48 -19.47
CA ASP A 298 47.71 -32.77 -20.15
C ASP A 298 48.42 -32.81 -21.50
N ALA A 299 48.33 -31.73 -22.27
CA ALA A 299 49.03 -31.59 -23.54
C ALA A 299 50.56 -31.58 -23.37
N GLU A 300 51.07 -30.85 -22.37
CA GLU A 300 52.50 -30.84 -22.04
C GLU A 300 52.98 -32.21 -21.56
N ALA A 301 52.22 -32.88 -20.69
CA ALA A 301 52.54 -34.24 -20.23
C ALA A 301 52.54 -35.26 -21.38
N ALA A 302 51.59 -35.15 -22.32
CA ALA A 302 51.57 -35.98 -23.53
C ALA A 302 52.79 -35.70 -24.43
N ALA A 303 53.11 -34.43 -24.69
CA ALA A 303 54.28 -34.05 -25.48
C ALA A 303 55.59 -34.55 -24.84
N ARG A 304 55.70 -34.45 -23.51
CA ARG A 304 56.86 -34.96 -22.77
C ARG A 304 56.99 -36.48 -22.88
N ARG A 305 55.89 -37.24 -22.78
CA ARG A 305 55.90 -38.71 -22.97
C ARG A 305 56.39 -39.08 -24.37
N VAL A 306 55.89 -38.42 -25.41
CA VAL A 306 56.33 -38.65 -26.80
C VAL A 306 57.83 -38.37 -26.95
N ALA A 307 58.31 -37.23 -26.43
CA ALA A 307 59.74 -36.89 -26.50
C ALA A 307 60.62 -37.88 -25.73
N GLU A 308 60.17 -38.39 -24.59
CA GLU A 308 60.87 -39.42 -23.82
C GLU A 308 60.94 -40.76 -24.58
N GLU A 309 59.85 -41.17 -25.25
CA GLU A 309 59.80 -42.37 -26.11
C GLU A 309 60.73 -42.24 -27.33
N GLU A 310 60.70 -41.12 -28.05
CA GLU A 310 61.59 -40.85 -29.18
C GLU A 310 63.07 -40.86 -28.75
N ALA A 311 63.39 -40.23 -27.62
CA ALA A 311 64.75 -40.23 -27.07
C ALA A 311 65.23 -41.64 -26.69
N GLN A 312 64.34 -42.49 -26.17
CA GLN A 312 64.65 -43.89 -25.90
C GLN A 312 64.87 -44.68 -27.19
N ALA A 313 64.03 -44.50 -28.21
CA ALA A 313 64.18 -45.14 -29.51
C ALA A 313 65.50 -44.77 -30.19
N LEU A 314 65.84 -43.47 -30.23
CA LEU A 314 67.12 -42.97 -30.76
C LEU A 314 68.32 -43.55 -30.01
N LYS A 315 68.26 -43.64 -28.68
CA LYS A 315 69.32 -44.28 -27.87
C LYS A 315 69.49 -45.76 -28.22
N ALA A 316 68.39 -46.49 -28.38
CA ALA A 316 68.41 -47.90 -28.75
C ALA A 316 69.01 -48.12 -30.15
N GLU A 317 68.65 -47.26 -31.11
CA GLU A 317 69.19 -47.32 -32.47
C GLU A 317 70.68 -46.97 -32.54
N LEU A 318 71.13 -45.94 -31.82
CA LEU A 318 72.55 -45.62 -31.65
C LEU A 318 73.34 -46.79 -31.05
N ALA A 319 72.78 -47.48 -30.07
CA ALA A 319 73.41 -48.66 -29.48
C ALA A 319 73.54 -49.82 -30.50
N ARG A 320 72.51 -50.04 -31.32
CA ARG A 320 72.53 -51.03 -32.41
C ARG A 320 73.59 -50.71 -33.46
N LEU A 321 73.65 -49.47 -33.92
CA LEU A 321 74.64 -49.01 -34.91
C LEU A 321 76.08 -49.12 -34.38
N ARG A 322 76.28 -48.90 -33.07
CA ARG A 322 77.59 -49.10 -32.43
C ARG A 322 77.99 -50.57 -32.38
N GLN A 323 77.05 -51.49 -32.15
CA GLN A 323 77.34 -52.93 -32.21
C GLN A 323 77.66 -53.44 -33.61
N GLN A 324 77.04 -52.88 -34.67
CA GLN A 324 77.32 -53.27 -36.06
C GLN A 324 78.65 -52.76 -36.62
N ARG A 325 79.29 -51.80 -35.94
CA ARG A 325 80.59 -51.22 -36.32
C ARG A 325 81.78 -51.84 -35.58
N SER A 326 81.53 -52.76 -34.65
CA SER A 326 82.54 -53.55 -33.91
C SER A 326 82.78 -54.90 -34.58
#